data_AF-A0A2Z6NKH6-F1
#
_entry.id   AF-A0A2Z6NKH6-F1
#
_cell.length_a   1.000
_cell.length_b   1.000
_cell.length_c   1.000
_cell.angle_alpha   90.00
_cell.angle_beta   90.00
_cell.angle_gamma   90.00
#
_symmetry.space_group_name_H-M   'P 1'
#
loop_
_entity.id
_entity.type
_entity.pdbx_description
1 polymer ?
#
loop_
_entity_poly.entity_id
_entity_poly.type
_entity_poly.pdbx_seq_one_letter_code
_entity_poly.pdbx_strand_id
1 'polypeptide(L)'
;MAGARIFFQSLDAAIFLFSRVSDIPPESLVLPVISTNDRLTLGCELRDGTIIRGQNEISHPSSGTMEPVKKVFPLPNAAVLEQLYNVDCIVYGMGSLFTSICPSLVLLGIGEIISSRSCLKVLMLNGTNDRETNGFSASCFVTAITDALNRTYGEPCNRLQNLPSQYINTLLVPRNSKISVDVNCLSAQGIFDVIVVDSLLDPRVGIIYDPKSLIRALADLIERYMKSRVNGLIDTR
;
A
#
# COMPACT_ATOMS: atom_id res chain seq x y z
N MET A 1 -10.11 3.98 19.65
CA MET A 1 -9.14 4.91 19.04
C MET A 1 -9.57 6.38 19.13
N ALA A 2 -10.74 6.77 18.60
CA ALA A 2 -11.18 8.18 18.61
C ALA A 2 -11.28 8.80 20.02
N GLY A 3 -11.89 8.10 20.99
CA GLY A 3 -11.96 8.58 22.38
C GLY A 3 -10.58 8.76 23.02
N ALA A 4 -9.65 7.84 22.79
CA ALA A 4 -8.28 7.96 23.29
C ALA A 4 -7.54 9.16 22.69
N ARG A 5 -7.70 9.42 21.38
CA ARG A 5 -7.10 10.59 20.72
C ARG A 5 -7.61 11.90 21.33
N ILE A 6 -8.92 11.99 21.59
CA ILE A 6 -9.53 13.18 22.21
C ILE A 6 -9.01 13.35 23.64
N PHE A 7 -8.89 12.26 24.40
CA PHE A 7 -8.40 12.29 25.77
C PHE A 7 -6.94 12.74 25.88
N PHE A 8 -6.05 12.16 25.06
CA PHE A 8 -4.62 12.48 25.11
C PHE A 8 -4.21 13.70 24.27
N GLN A 9 -5.10 14.20 23.41
CA GLN A 9 -4.77 15.22 22.40
C GLN A 9 -3.54 14.84 21.55
N SER A 10 -3.33 13.53 21.37
CA SER A 10 -2.17 12.96 20.67
C SER A 10 -2.56 11.68 19.98
N LEU A 11 -2.33 11.63 18.65
CA LEU A 11 -2.55 10.42 17.87
C LEU A 11 -1.57 9.31 18.28
N ASP A 12 -0.31 9.64 18.52
CA ASP A 12 0.72 8.68 18.90
C ASP A 12 0.41 8.03 20.26
N ALA A 13 -0.04 8.82 21.24
CA ALA A 13 -0.46 8.28 22.54
C ALA A 13 -1.71 7.38 22.41
N ALA A 14 -2.65 7.75 21.53
CA ALA A 14 -3.83 6.93 21.26
C ALA A 14 -3.49 5.60 20.59
N ILE A 15 -2.53 5.60 19.66
CA ILE A 15 -2.01 4.40 19.01
C ILE A 15 -1.28 3.52 20.04
N PHE A 16 -0.45 4.12 20.88
CA PHE A 16 0.26 3.39 21.95
C PHE A 16 -0.73 2.70 22.90
N LEU A 17 -1.73 3.43 23.41
CA LEU A 17 -2.77 2.84 24.26
C LEU A 17 -3.50 1.71 23.54
N PHE A 18 -3.92 1.92 22.29
CA PHE A 18 -4.63 0.90 21.53
C PHE A 18 -3.79 -0.36 21.33
N SER A 19 -2.49 -0.19 21.08
CA SER A 19 -1.54 -1.31 20.92
C SER A 19 -1.41 -2.12 22.20
N ARG A 20 -1.36 -1.45 23.37
CA ARG A 20 -1.31 -2.13 24.68
C ARG A 20 -2.61 -2.84 25.04
N VAL A 21 -3.75 -2.22 24.74
CA VAL A 21 -5.08 -2.82 25.04
C VAL A 21 -5.41 -3.99 24.12
N SER A 22 -4.87 -4.00 22.90
CA SER A 22 -5.11 -5.05 21.91
C SER A 22 -4.07 -6.18 21.95
N ASP A 23 -3.20 -6.20 22.97
CA ASP A 23 -2.08 -7.15 23.09
C ASP A 23 -1.24 -7.30 21.81
N ILE A 24 -0.99 -6.17 21.12
CA ILE A 24 -0.05 -6.16 20.01
C ILE A 24 1.35 -6.52 20.56
N PRO A 25 2.08 -7.46 19.93
CA PRO A 25 3.40 -7.87 20.40
C PRO A 25 4.32 -6.66 20.60
N PRO A 26 5.10 -6.60 21.69
CA PRO A 26 5.88 -5.42 22.05
C PRO A 26 6.96 -5.03 21.02
N GLU A 27 7.39 -5.98 20.19
CA GLU A 27 8.30 -5.81 19.06
C GLU A 27 7.63 -5.19 17.81
N SER A 28 6.31 -5.09 17.79
CA SER A 28 5.56 -4.49 16.67
C SER A 28 5.39 -2.99 16.85
N LEU A 29 5.65 -2.25 15.79
CA LEU A 29 5.48 -0.79 15.74
C LEU A 29 4.31 -0.44 14.83
N VAL A 30 3.35 0.32 15.37
CA VAL A 30 2.25 0.91 14.60
C VAL A 30 2.50 2.40 14.50
N LEU A 31 2.74 2.88 13.28
CA LEU A 31 3.08 4.28 13.04
C LEU A 31 2.03 4.93 12.13
N PRO A 32 1.52 6.13 12.47
CA PRO A 32 0.71 6.89 11.55
C PRO A 32 1.61 7.43 10.44
N VAL A 33 1.20 7.25 9.19
CA VAL A 33 1.98 7.71 8.02
C VAL A 33 2.17 9.23 8.01
N ILE A 34 1.23 9.97 8.60
CA ILE A 34 1.33 11.41 8.87
C ILE A 34 1.09 11.61 10.36
N SER A 35 2.01 12.27 11.05
CA SER A 35 1.80 12.71 12.44
C SER A 35 1.47 14.20 12.46
N THR A 36 0.17 14.51 12.31
CA THR A 36 -0.36 15.85 12.52
C THR A 36 -1.63 15.79 13.38
N ASN A 37 -1.82 16.82 14.20
CA ASN A 37 -3.06 17.04 14.93
C ASN A 37 -4.14 17.69 14.04
N ASP A 38 -3.76 18.23 12.88
CA ASP A 38 -4.70 18.84 11.94
C ASP A 38 -5.64 17.82 11.33
N ARG A 39 -6.85 18.27 10.98
CA ARG A 39 -7.82 17.46 10.25
C ARG A 39 -7.47 17.49 8.76
N LEU A 40 -6.86 16.41 8.29
CA LEU A 40 -6.63 16.17 6.87
C LEU A 40 -7.82 15.41 6.27
N THR A 41 -8.20 15.78 5.06
CA THR A 41 -9.24 15.10 4.28
C THR A 41 -8.64 14.63 2.98
N LEU A 42 -8.78 13.34 2.68
CA LEU A 42 -8.35 12.78 1.40
C LEU A 42 -9.13 13.45 0.25
N GLY A 43 -8.44 13.76 -0.84
CA GLY A 43 -9.07 14.23 -2.07
C GLY A 43 -8.44 13.55 -3.29
N CYS A 44 -9.20 13.44 -4.36
CA CYS A 44 -8.70 13.02 -5.67
C CYS A 44 -9.13 14.03 -6.73
N GLU A 45 -8.36 14.09 -7.82
CA GLU A 45 -8.67 14.87 -9.01
C GLU A 45 -8.90 13.90 -10.16
N LEU A 46 -10.06 14.02 -10.81
CA LEU A 46 -10.43 13.24 -11.97
C LEU A 46 -9.79 13.81 -13.24
N ARG A 47 -9.81 13.03 -14.33
CA ARG A 47 -9.22 13.44 -15.61
C ARG A 47 -9.87 14.67 -16.23
N ASP A 48 -11.13 14.96 -15.90
CA ASP A 48 -11.86 16.14 -16.35
C ASP A 48 -11.56 17.39 -15.47
N GLY A 49 -10.67 17.27 -14.48
CA GLY A 49 -10.32 18.32 -13.54
C GLY A 49 -11.26 18.40 -12.32
N THR A 50 -12.28 17.56 -12.25
CA THR A 50 -13.20 17.51 -11.09
C THR A 50 -12.46 17.04 -9.85
N ILE A 51 -12.59 17.79 -8.74
CA ILE A 51 -11.98 17.42 -7.45
C ILE A 51 -13.06 16.78 -6.57
N ILE A 52 -12.83 15.54 -6.13
CA ILE A 52 -13.65 14.83 -5.14
C ILE A 52 -12.93 14.86 -3.79
N ARG A 53 -13.67 15.04 -2.69
CA ARG A 53 -13.10 15.08 -1.33
C ARG A 53 -13.86 14.21 -0.36
N GLY A 54 -13.11 13.67 0.58
CA GLY A 54 -13.59 12.73 1.56
C GLY A 54 -13.44 11.32 1.01
N GLN A 55 -12.85 10.45 1.83
CA GLN A 55 -12.71 9.04 1.52
C GLN A 55 -14.05 8.42 1.09
N ASN A 56 -15.15 8.76 1.78
CA ASN A 56 -16.48 8.25 1.45
C ASN A 56 -16.96 8.68 0.07
N GLU A 57 -16.77 9.95 -0.33
CA GLU A 57 -17.18 10.44 -1.65
C GLU A 57 -16.33 9.85 -2.78
N ILE A 58 -15.04 9.57 -2.50
CA ILE A 58 -14.15 8.90 -3.46
C ILE A 58 -14.63 7.46 -3.71
N SER A 59 -14.99 6.74 -2.64
CA SER A 59 -15.51 5.37 -2.78
C SER A 59 -17.01 5.31 -3.15
N HIS A 60 -17.77 6.38 -2.94
CA HIS A 60 -19.23 6.50 -3.16
C HIS A 60 -19.58 7.92 -3.64
N PRO A 61 -19.45 8.22 -4.94
CA PRO A 61 -19.63 9.58 -5.44
C PRO A 61 -21.10 10.05 -5.31
N SER A 62 -21.33 11.16 -4.61
CA SER A 62 -22.60 11.89 -4.60
C SER A 62 -22.54 13.06 -5.58
N SER A 63 -23.66 13.48 -6.18
CA SER A 63 -23.75 14.61 -7.12
C SER A 63 -23.59 16.00 -6.46
N GLY A 64 -22.72 16.15 -5.46
CA GLY A 64 -22.53 17.40 -4.72
C GLY A 64 -21.53 18.34 -5.38
N THR A 65 -21.85 19.63 -5.40
CA THR A 65 -20.96 20.71 -5.84
C THR A 65 -19.84 20.93 -4.81
N MET A 66 -18.58 21.06 -5.24
CA MET A 66 -17.43 21.25 -4.34
C MET A 66 -16.72 22.59 -4.57
N GLU A 67 -16.60 23.39 -3.51
CA GLU A 67 -15.84 24.64 -3.48
C GLU A 67 -14.32 24.42 -3.57
N PRO A 68 -13.51 25.30 -4.18
CA PRO A 68 -12.04 25.17 -4.19
C PRO A 68 -11.44 25.26 -2.77
N VAL A 69 -10.49 24.38 -2.43
CA VAL A 69 -9.75 24.39 -1.16
C VAL A 69 -8.27 24.23 -1.46
N LYS A 70 -7.43 24.85 -0.63
CA LYS A 70 -5.98 24.74 -0.70
C LYS A 70 -5.55 23.27 -0.58
N LYS A 71 -4.95 22.72 -1.64
CA LYS A 71 -4.26 21.43 -1.60
C LYS A 71 -3.11 21.52 -0.58
N VAL A 72 -3.03 20.55 0.32
CA VAL A 72 -1.94 20.43 1.28
C VAL A 72 -1.26 19.08 1.08
N PHE A 73 0.07 19.09 1.11
CA PHE A 73 0.90 17.89 1.01
C PHE A 73 1.65 17.75 2.33
N PRO A 74 1.09 17.03 3.31
CA PRO A 74 1.73 16.88 4.62
C PRO A 74 3.03 16.10 4.48
N LEU A 75 4.00 16.43 5.33
CA LEU A 75 5.21 15.63 5.44
C LEU A 75 4.88 14.28 6.08
N PRO A 76 5.49 13.18 5.61
CA PRO A 76 5.35 11.89 6.28
C PRO A 76 5.98 11.94 7.68
N ASN A 77 5.53 11.06 8.55
CA ASN A 77 6.18 10.82 9.84
C ASN A 77 7.62 10.34 9.61
N ALA A 78 8.60 11.04 10.18
CA ALA A 78 10.01 10.72 10.03
C ALA A 78 10.35 9.29 10.50
N ALA A 79 9.67 8.79 11.54
CA ALA A 79 9.83 7.42 12.01
C ALA A 79 9.42 6.40 10.94
N VAL A 80 8.40 6.70 10.12
CA VAL A 80 7.99 5.82 9.01
C VAL A 80 9.08 5.75 7.94
N LEU A 81 9.68 6.89 7.61
CA LEU A 81 10.80 6.94 6.65
C LEU A 81 12.01 6.13 7.16
N GLU A 82 12.35 6.28 8.44
CA GLU A 82 13.44 5.54 9.07
C GLU A 82 13.18 4.03 9.08
N GLN A 83 11.97 3.60 9.45
CA GLN A 83 11.62 2.17 9.44
C GLN A 83 11.63 1.61 8.01
N LEU A 84 11.03 2.31 7.04
CA LEU A 84 11.04 1.90 5.62
C LEU A 84 12.46 1.76 5.07
N TYR A 85 13.41 2.57 5.53
CA TYR A 85 14.81 2.45 5.12
C TYR A 85 15.48 1.17 5.65
N ASN A 86 15.07 0.68 6.82
CA ASN A 86 15.72 -0.41 7.53
C ASN A 86 15.06 -1.79 7.34
N VAL A 87 13.89 -1.88 6.70
CA VAL A 87 13.21 -3.17 6.52
C VAL A 87 13.86 -4.09 5.47
N ASP A 88 13.77 -5.39 5.71
CA ASP A 88 14.17 -6.45 4.77
C ASP A 88 13.05 -6.88 3.81
N CYS A 89 11.81 -6.47 4.10
CA CYS A 89 10.64 -6.74 3.27
C CYS A 89 9.60 -5.62 3.44
N ILE A 90 9.00 -5.20 2.34
CA ILE A 90 7.87 -4.27 2.30
C ILE A 90 6.66 -5.05 1.79
N VAL A 91 5.56 -5.04 2.53
CA VAL A 91 4.31 -5.68 2.13
C VAL A 91 3.23 -4.62 1.98
N TYR A 92 2.70 -4.46 0.78
CA TYR A 92 1.50 -3.69 0.52
C TYR A 92 0.30 -4.59 0.81
N GLY A 93 -0.35 -4.35 1.94
CA GLY A 93 -1.49 -5.13 2.40
C GLY A 93 -2.71 -5.00 1.49
N MET A 94 -3.66 -5.92 1.69
CA MET A 94 -4.98 -5.86 1.06
C MET A 94 -5.79 -4.66 1.58
N GLY A 95 -6.66 -4.10 0.74
CA GLY A 95 -7.47 -2.93 1.06
C GLY A 95 -7.88 -2.14 -0.17
N SER A 96 -8.62 -1.05 0.05
CA SER A 96 -9.01 -0.15 -1.03
C SER A 96 -7.81 0.61 -1.58
N LEU A 97 -7.64 0.56 -2.90
CA LEU A 97 -6.42 1.02 -3.56
C LEU A 97 -6.24 2.52 -3.41
N PHE A 98 -7.23 3.32 -3.81
CA PHE A 98 -7.10 4.78 -3.88
C PHE A 98 -7.44 5.46 -2.55
N THR A 99 -8.17 4.80 -1.67
CA THR A 99 -8.56 5.37 -0.37
C THR A 99 -7.82 4.83 0.85
N SER A 100 -7.04 3.75 0.72
CA SER A 100 -6.25 3.21 1.84
C SER A 100 -4.76 3.10 1.52
N ILE A 101 -4.41 2.48 0.40
CA ILE A 101 -3.02 2.20 0.04
C ILE A 101 -2.34 3.45 -0.53
N CYS A 102 -2.80 3.95 -1.67
CA CYS A 102 -2.20 5.09 -2.37
C CYS A 102 -2.05 6.36 -1.52
N PRO A 103 -3.00 6.74 -0.62
CA PRO A 103 -2.85 7.92 0.23
C PRO A 103 -1.60 7.88 1.13
N SER A 104 -1.16 6.69 1.53
CA SER A 104 0.05 6.51 2.34
C SER A 104 1.31 6.57 1.49
N LEU A 105 1.21 6.25 0.20
CA LEU A 105 2.34 6.11 -0.71
C LEU A 105 2.67 7.39 -1.50
N VAL A 106 1.69 8.28 -1.68
CA VAL A 106 1.84 9.52 -2.45
C VAL A 106 2.70 10.58 -1.76
N LEU A 107 3.05 10.39 -0.49
CA LEU A 107 3.82 11.37 0.29
C LEU A 107 5.28 11.46 -0.19
N LEU A 108 5.83 12.67 -0.13
CA LEU A 108 7.22 12.94 -0.49
C LEU A 108 8.18 12.14 0.39
N GLY A 109 9.18 11.50 -0.21
CA GLY A 109 10.16 10.65 0.48
C GLY A 109 9.80 9.16 0.49
N ILE A 110 8.52 8.79 0.37
CA ILE A 110 8.11 7.38 0.40
C ILE A 110 8.58 6.65 -0.86
N GLY A 111 8.26 7.18 -2.06
CA GLY A 111 8.72 6.60 -3.33
C GLY A 111 10.24 6.54 -3.44
N GLU A 112 10.92 7.60 -3.00
CA GLU A 112 12.38 7.69 -3.00
C GLU A 112 13.01 6.58 -2.16
N ILE A 113 12.55 6.39 -0.92
CA ILE A 113 13.09 5.35 -0.05
C ILE A 113 12.79 3.97 -0.62
N ILE A 114 11.52 3.67 -0.93
CA ILE A 114 11.12 2.34 -1.39
C ILE A 114 11.88 1.92 -2.65
N SER A 115 11.98 2.80 -3.66
CA SER A 115 12.69 2.48 -4.91
C SER A 115 14.19 2.29 -4.73
N SER A 116 14.80 2.94 -3.73
CA SER A 116 16.23 2.78 -3.41
C SER A 116 16.56 1.45 -2.71
N ARG A 117 15.56 0.80 -2.11
CA ARG A 117 15.76 -0.47 -1.38
C ARG A 117 15.89 -1.62 -2.36
N SER A 118 16.86 -2.50 -2.15
CA SER A 118 16.96 -3.76 -2.91
C SER A 118 16.10 -4.89 -2.35
N CYS A 119 15.36 -4.65 -1.26
CA CYS A 119 14.59 -5.65 -0.52
C CYS A 119 13.38 -6.23 -1.27
N LEU A 120 12.79 -7.27 -0.69
CA LEU A 120 11.54 -7.88 -1.16
C LEU A 120 10.38 -6.88 -1.05
N LYS A 121 9.56 -6.76 -2.09
CA LYS A 121 8.43 -5.81 -2.16
C LYS A 121 7.19 -6.51 -2.70
N VAL A 122 6.31 -6.88 -1.78
CA VAL A 122 5.19 -7.79 -2.03
C VAL A 122 3.89 -7.01 -2.10
N LEU A 123 3.20 -7.07 -3.22
CA LEU A 123 1.81 -6.60 -3.32
C LEU A 123 0.84 -7.75 -3.07
N MET A 124 -0.01 -7.61 -2.06
CA MET A 124 -1.11 -8.54 -1.82
C MET A 124 -2.38 -8.04 -2.50
N LEU A 125 -2.84 -8.74 -3.53
CA LEU A 125 -4.09 -8.38 -4.19
C LEU A 125 -5.31 -8.78 -3.35
N ASN A 126 -6.38 -7.99 -3.46
CA ASN A 126 -7.70 -8.37 -2.96
C ASN A 126 -8.21 -9.61 -3.74
N GLY A 127 -9.12 -10.39 -3.15
CA GLY A 127 -9.76 -11.50 -3.87
C GLY A 127 -10.93 -11.07 -4.75
N THR A 128 -11.43 -9.86 -4.56
CA THR A 128 -12.47 -9.24 -5.39
C THR A 128 -12.16 -7.77 -5.59
N ASN A 129 -12.57 -7.24 -6.75
CA ASN A 129 -12.53 -5.80 -6.98
C ASN A 129 -13.46 -5.09 -5.99
N ASP A 130 -13.01 -3.94 -5.51
CA ASP A 130 -13.88 -3.01 -4.79
C ASP A 130 -14.53 -2.02 -5.77
N ARG A 131 -15.22 -1.03 -5.22
CA ARG A 131 -15.92 0.00 -6.01
C ARG A 131 -14.96 0.91 -6.78
N GLU A 132 -13.72 1.03 -6.33
CA GLU A 132 -12.71 1.95 -6.88
C GLU A 132 -11.92 1.29 -8.03
N THR A 133 -11.91 -0.04 -8.08
CA THR A 133 -11.03 -0.85 -8.94
C THR A 133 -11.80 -1.72 -9.91
N ASN A 134 -13.06 -1.38 -10.21
CA ASN A 134 -13.87 -2.16 -11.14
C ASN A 134 -13.19 -2.27 -12.52
N GLY A 135 -12.96 -3.50 -12.98
CA GLY A 135 -12.29 -3.80 -14.25
C GLY A 135 -10.76 -3.72 -14.21
N PHE A 136 -10.13 -3.48 -13.05
CA PHE A 136 -8.68 -3.50 -12.95
C PHE A 136 -8.14 -4.93 -13.06
N SER A 137 -7.08 -5.10 -13.85
CA SER A 137 -6.22 -6.28 -13.80
C SER A 137 -5.11 -6.10 -12.76
N ALA A 138 -4.39 -7.18 -12.45
CA ALA A 138 -3.24 -7.14 -11.55
C ALA A 138 -2.20 -6.08 -11.98
N SER A 139 -1.92 -5.95 -13.28
CA SER A 139 -1.01 -4.92 -13.79
C SER A 139 -1.53 -3.49 -13.58
N CYS A 140 -2.86 -3.28 -13.58
CA CYS A 140 -3.45 -1.98 -13.24
C CYS A 140 -3.18 -1.58 -11.79
N PHE A 141 -3.25 -2.52 -10.84
CA PHE A 141 -2.90 -2.26 -9.44
C PHE A 141 -1.42 -1.85 -9.30
N VAL A 142 -0.53 -2.57 -9.99
CA VAL A 142 0.90 -2.26 -10.04
C VAL A 142 1.13 -0.86 -10.60
N THR A 143 0.49 -0.51 -11.73
CA THR A 143 0.59 0.81 -12.33
C THR A 143 0.10 1.89 -11.36
N ALA A 144 -1.06 1.71 -10.74
CA ALA A 144 -1.62 2.70 -9.83
C ALA A 144 -0.74 2.96 -8.59
N ILE A 145 -0.17 1.91 -8.01
CA ILE A 145 0.80 2.06 -6.90
C ILE A 145 2.08 2.74 -7.37
N THR A 146 2.58 2.36 -8.54
CA THR A 146 3.75 2.99 -9.16
C THR A 146 3.51 4.47 -9.42
N ASP A 147 2.34 4.83 -9.94
CA ASP A 147 1.95 6.22 -10.21
C ASP A 147 1.78 7.03 -8.93
N ALA A 148 1.26 6.43 -7.86
CA ALA A 148 1.18 7.08 -6.56
C ALA A 148 2.59 7.37 -6.00
N LEU A 149 3.48 6.37 -6.03
CA LEU A 149 4.87 6.51 -5.53
C LEU A 149 5.71 7.45 -6.38
N ASN A 150 5.55 7.41 -7.70
CA ASN A 150 6.18 8.34 -8.64
C ASN A 150 5.53 9.73 -8.63
N ARG A 151 4.34 9.85 -8.04
CA ARG A 151 3.51 11.06 -8.10
C ARG A 151 3.31 11.51 -9.55
N THR A 152 3.04 10.57 -10.46
CA THR A 152 2.95 10.79 -11.92
C THR A 152 2.07 11.99 -12.29
N TYR A 153 0.95 12.17 -11.57
CA TYR A 153 -0.02 13.24 -11.80
C TYR A 153 0.14 14.45 -10.86
N GLY A 154 1.17 14.47 -10.01
CA GLY A 154 1.46 15.55 -9.08
C GLY A 154 2.26 16.70 -9.71
N GLU A 155 2.76 17.59 -8.87
CA GLU A 155 3.62 18.71 -9.29
C GLU A 155 4.89 18.22 -10.01
N PRO A 156 5.25 18.77 -11.19
CA PRO A 156 6.37 18.29 -11.99
C PRO A 156 7.70 18.18 -11.24
N CYS A 157 7.98 19.09 -10.30
CA CYS A 157 9.21 19.09 -9.50
C CYS A 157 9.32 17.94 -8.49
N ASN A 158 8.20 17.28 -8.18
CA ASN A 158 8.13 16.20 -7.19
C ASN A 158 8.00 14.82 -7.85
N ARG A 159 7.92 14.74 -9.18
CA ARG A 159 7.72 13.47 -9.90
C ARG A 159 8.99 12.64 -9.90
N LEU A 160 8.82 11.32 -9.78
CA LEU A 160 9.87 10.33 -10.02
C LEU A 160 9.57 9.58 -11.33
N GLN A 161 10.55 8.85 -11.84
CA GLN A 161 10.43 8.03 -13.07
C GLN A 161 10.94 6.60 -12.83
N ASN A 162 10.72 6.07 -11.63
CA ASN A 162 11.12 4.71 -11.29
C ASN A 162 10.21 3.69 -11.97
N LEU A 163 10.78 2.54 -12.33
CA LEU A 163 10.07 1.42 -12.91
C LEU A 163 9.18 0.73 -11.88
N PRO A 164 8.06 0.09 -12.28
CA PRO A 164 7.21 -0.65 -11.37
C PRO A 164 7.97 -1.71 -10.54
N SER A 165 8.92 -2.41 -11.17
CA SER A 165 9.76 -3.42 -10.52
C SER A 165 10.64 -2.90 -9.37
N GLN A 166 10.90 -1.59 -9.32
CA GLN A 166 11.61 -0.96 -8.20
C GLN A 166 10.70 -0.81 -6.97
N TYR A 167 9.38 -0.76 -7.15
CA TYR A 167 8.40 -0.64 -6.08
C TYR A 167 7.75 -1.97 -5.71
N ILE A 168 7.55 -2.86 -6.66
CA ILE A 168 6.87 -4.14 -6.47
C ILE A 168 7.63 -5.18 -7.29
N ASN A 169 8.09 -6.25 -6.65
CA ASN A 169 8.76 -7.34 -7.36
C ASN A 169 8.02 -8.68 -7.25
N THR A 170 7.09 -8.80 -6.30
CA THR A 170 6.32 -10.03 -6.07
C THR A 170 4.85 -9.70 -5.86
N LEU A 171 3.96 -10.51 -6.44
CA LEU A 171 2.51 -10.44 -6.19
C LEU A 171 2.05 -11.69 -5.44
N LEU A 172 1.24 -11.50 -4.40
CA LEU A 172 0.38 -12.56 -3.86
C LEU A 172 -1.02 -12.36 -4.41
N VAL A 173 -1.62 -13.47 -4.87
CA VAL A 173 -2.97 -13.49 -5.42
C VAL A 173 -3.75 -14.60 -4.73
N PRO A 174 -4.93 -14.34 -4.17
CA PRO A 174 -5.73 -15.42 -3.60
C PRO A 174 -6.28 -16.28 -4.74
N ARG A 175 -6.31 -17.59 -4.53
CA ARG A 175 -6.86 -18.55 -5.49
C ARG A 175 -8.32 -18.16 -5.80
N ASN A 176 -8.72 -18.40 -7.05
CA ASN A 176 -10.05 -18.03 -7.55
C ASN A 176 -10.36 -16.52 -7.54
N SER A 177 -9.39 -15.63 -7.28
CA SER A 177 -9.60 -14.18 -7.30
C SER A 177 -10.38 -13.72 -8.55
N LYS A 178 -11.26 -12.74 -8.35
CA LYS A 178 -11.97 -12.07 -9.46
C LYS A 178 -11.11 -11.03 -10.18
N ILE A 179 -9.90 -10.76 -9.68
CA ILE A 179 -8.94 -9.86 -10.32
C ILE A 179 -8.18 -10.65 -11.38
N SER A 180 -8.23 -10.17 -12.63
CA SER A 180 -7.53 -10.82 -13.74
C SER A 180 -6.01 -10.68 -13.58
N VAL A 181 -5.29 -11.80 -13.70
CA VAL A 181 -3.81 -11.83 -13.65
C VAL A 181 -3.27 -11.86 -15.08
N ASP A 182 -2.97 -10.69 -15.61
CA ASP A 182 -2.47 -10.47 -16.96
C ASP A 182 -0.94 -10.58 -17.02
N VAL A 183 -0.46 -11.83 -17.03
CA VAL A 183 0.98 -12.20 -16.92
C VAL A 183 1.89 -11.46 -17.92
N ASN A 184 1.44 -11.25 -19.16
CA ASN A 184 2.22 -10.53 -20.16
C ASN A 184 2.45 -9.06 -19.79
N CYS A 185 1.41 -8.39 -19.27
CA CYS A 185 1.51 -7.01 -18.80
C CYS A 185 2.39 -6.90 -17.54
N LEU A 186 2.22 -7.84 -16.59
CA LEU A 186 3.06 -7.91 -15.39
C LEU A 186 4.53 -8.13 -15.74
N SER A 187 4.82 -9.02 -16.70
CA SER A 187 6.17 -9.26 -17.19
C SER A 187 6.78 -8.02 -17.84
N ALA A 188 6.00 -7.26 -18.61
CA ALA A 188 6.42 -5.98 -19.19
C ALA A 188 6.69 -4.91 -18.12
N GLN A 189 6.04 -5.00 -16.95
CA GLN A 189 6.32 -4.18 -15.77
C GLN A 189 7.52 -4.68 -14.94
N GLY A 190 8.16 -5.78 -15.36
CA GLY A 190 9.29 -6.40 -14.69
C GLY A 190 8.92 -7.24 -13.47
N ILE A 191 7.66 -7.71 -13.38
CA ILE A 191 7.17 -8.55 -12.29
C ILE A 191 7.00 -9.98 -12.79
N PHE A 192 7.82 -10.87 -12.25
CA PHE A 192 7.88 -12.28 -12.65
C PHE A 192 7.44 -13.23 -11.54
N ASP A 193 7.50 -12.81 -10.28
CA ASP A 193 7.09 -13.65 -9.15
C ASP A 193 5.61 -13.37 -8.80
N VAL A 194 4.72 -14.26 -9.26
CA VAL A 194 3.29 -14.21 -8.96
C VAL A 194 2.89 -15.50 -8.27
N ILE A 195 2.56 -15.39 -6.99
CA ILE A 195 2.30 -16.53 -6.12
C ILE A 195 0.80 -16.61 -5.85
N VAL A 196 0.20 -17.73 -6.26
CA VAL A 196 -1.19 -18.04 -5.94
C VAL A 196 -1.26 -18.70 -4.58
N VAL A 197 -2.02 -18.10 -3.67
CA VAL A 197 -2.20 -18.57 -2.29
C VAL A 197 -3.62 -19.10 -2.12
N ASP A 198 -3.81 -20.16 -1.35
CA ASP A 198 -5.15 -20.71 -1.12
C ASP A 198 -6.09 -19.69 -0.45
N SER A 199 -7.37 -19.82 -0.75
CA SER A 199 -8.40 -18.83 -0.47
C SER A 199 -9.64 -19.46 0.14
N LEU A 200 -10.42 -18.66 0.86
CA LEU A 200 -11.75 -18.99 1.37
C LEU A 200 -12.79 -18.07 0.73
N LEU A 201 -14.03 -18.55 0.60
CA LEU A 201 -15.16 -17.72 0.21
C LEU A 201 -15.90 -17.25 1.46
N ASP A 202 -15.80 -15.97 1.79
CA ASP A 202 -16.63 -15.31 2.79
C ASP A 202 -17.92 -14.79 2.13
N PRO A 203 -19.11 -15.12 2.67
CA PRO A 203 -20.39 -14.70 2.08
C PRO A 203 -20.60 -13.17 2.00
N ARG A 204 -19.91 -12.38 2.81
CA ARG A 204 -20.08 -10.93 2.91
C ARG A 204 -19.06 -10.16 2.07
N VAL A 205 -17.80 -10.60 2.08
CA VAL A 205 -16.70 -9.88 1.44
C VAL A 205 -16.14 -10.58 0.21
N GLY A 206 -16.62 -11.78 -0.11
CA GLY A 206 -16.17 -12.54 -1.27
C GLY A 206 -14.92 -13.36 -0.97
N ILE A 207 -13.97 -13.36 -1.90
CA ILE A 207 -12.79 -14.21 -1.82
C ILE A 207 -11.75 -13.55 -0.93
N ILE A 208 -11.31 -14.28 0.09
CA ILE A 208 -10.27 -13.86 1.02
C ILE A 208 -9.16 -14.92 1.08
N TYR A 209 -7.97 -14.54 1.53
CA TYR A 209 -6.90 -15.50 1.76
C TYR A 209 -7.27 -16.49 2.87
N ASP A 210 -6.89 -17.75 2.71
CA ASP A 210 -6.81 -18.67 3.85
C ASP A 210 -5.66 -18.20 4.76
N PRO A 211 -5.91 -17.87 6.05
CA PRO A 211 -4.90 -17.26 6.92
C PRO A 211 -3.65 -18.13 7.06
N LYS A 212 -3.80 -19.45 7.19
CA LYS A 212 -2.67 -20.36 7.39
C LYS A 212 -1.81 -20.43 6.13
N SER A 213 -2.45 -20.49 4.97
CA SER A 213 -1.78 -20.56 3.68
C SER A 213 -1.05 -19.25 3.36
N LEU A 214 -1.64 -18.11 3.70
CA LEU A 214 -0.99 -16.81 3.55
C LEU A 214 0.25 -16.65 4.43
N ILE A 215 0.16 -17.03 5.71
CA ILE A 215 1.30 -16.96 6.63
C ILE A 215 2.46 -17.83 6.12
N ARG A 216 2.16 -19.06 5.65
CA ARG A 216 3.17 -19.94 5.07
C ARG A 216 3.78 -19.36 3.80
N ALA A 217 2.96 -18.88 2.87
CA ALA A 217 3.44 -18.29 1.62
C ALA A 217 4.39 -17.10 1.85
N LEU A 218 4.08 -16.23 2.81
CA LEU A 218 4.95 -15.13 3.20
C LEU A 218 6.25 -15.61 3.86
N ALA A 219 6.17 -16.57 4.78
CA ALA A 219 7.36 -17.13 5.43
C ALA A 219 8.31 -17.78 4.42
N ASP A 220 7.77 -18.63 3.53
CA ASP A 220 8.54 -19.33 2.49
C ASP A 220 9.15 -18.33 1.50
N LEU A 221 8.42 -17.26 1.15
CA LEU A 221 8.92 -16.21 0.26
C LEU A 221 10.09 -15.45 0.89
N ILE A 222 9.97 -15.05 2.15
CA ILE A 222 11.04 -14.36 2.88
C ILE A 222 12.26 -15.27 3.00
N GLU A 223 12.08 -16.55 3.34
CA GLU A 223 13.17 -17.50 3.45
C GLU A 223 13.90 -17.71 2.11
N ARG A 224 13.15 -17.89 1.01
CA ARG A 224 13.72 -18.01 -0.34
C ARG A 224 14.53 -16.78 -0.73
N TYR A 225 14.00 -15.60 -0.46
CA TYR A 225 14.65 -14.33 -0.79
C TYR A 225 15.95 -14.13 0.03
N MET A 226 15.93 -14.45 1.33
CA MET A 226 17.12 -14.35 2.17
C MET A 226 18.22 -15.34 1.74
N LYS A 227 17.85 -16.57 1.34
CA LYS A 227 18.81 -17.55 0.79
C LYS A 227 19.44 -17.05 -0.52
N SER A 228 18.66 -16.46 -1.43
CA SER A 228 19.21 -15.97 -2.71
C SER A 228 20.18 -14.81 -2.52
N ARG A 229 19.91 -13.89 -1.58
CA ARG A 229 20.84 -12.81 -1.23
C ARG A 229 22.17 -13.33 -0.70
N VAL A 230 22.14 -14.31 0.20
CA VAL A 230 23.36 -14.91 0.77
C VAL A 230 24.19 -15.58 -0.32
N ASN A 231 23.56 -16.34 -1.22
CA ASN A 231 24.27 -17.02 -2.30
C ASN A 231 24.86 -16.04 -3.33
N GLY A 232 24.15 -14.95 -3.68
CA GLY A 232 24.67 -13.92 -4.61
C GLY A 232 25.88 -13.14 -4.07
N LEU A 233 26.06 -13.08 -2.75
CA LEU A 233 27.23 -12.50 -2.08
C LEU A 233 28.45 -13.44 -2.09
N ILE A 234 28.25 -14.74 -2.32
CA ILE A 234 29.33 -15.74 -2.39
C ILE A 234 29.89 -15.85 -3.80
N ASP A 235 29.04 -15.74 -4.83
CA ASP A 235 29.42 -15.82 -6.26
C ASP A 235 30.14 -14.57 -6.80
N THR A 236 30.30 -13.52 -5.99
CA THR A 236 31.00 -12.27 -6.36
C THR A 236 32.38 -12.14 -5.72
N ARG A 237 32.96 -13.24 -5.21
CA ARG A 237 34.32 -13.29 -4.65
C ARG A 237 35.28 -14.14 -5.48
#